data_AF-A0A7C5NKE4-F1
#
_entry.id   AF-A0A7C5NKE4-F1
#
_cell.length_a   1.000
_cell.length_b   1.000
_cell.length_c   1.000
_cell.angle_alpha   90.00
_cell.angle_beta   90.00
_cell.angle_gamma   90.00
#
_symmetry.space_group_name_H-M   'P 1'
#
loop_
_entity.id
_entity.type
_entity.pdbx_description
1 polymer ?
#
loop_
_entity_poly.entity_id
_entity_poly.type
_entity_poly.pdbx_seq_one_letter_code
_entity_poly.pdbx_strand_id
1 'polypeptide(L)'
;MSRISTKEYSIAPDGQKYSLPSPTDYKQEYRRLKRIVSQHRKDGKEIVVVMGLGFVGVVMAAVVADSVDEKGRSRKFVIGMQRPSIRSFWKIPLINRGISPMKSEDPEVENIIRRTVLEKKTLIGTFTYD
;
A
#
# COMPACT_ATOMS: atom_id res chain seq x y z
N MET A 1 23.88 -8.45 29.99
CA MET A 1 22.60 -9.12 29.62
C MET A 1 22.12 -8.56 28.29
N SER A 2 22.40 -9.23 27.17
CA SER A 2 21.88 -8.79 25.87
C SER A 2 20.37 -9.00 25.85
N ARG A 3 19.60 -7.92 25.68
CA ARG A 3 18.16 -8.02 25.40
C ARG A 3 18.02 -8.83 24.12
N ILE A 4 17.46 -10.03 24.22
CA ILE A 4 16.94 -10.75 23.06
C ILE A 4 15.83 -9.85 22.51
N SER A 5 16.10 -9.16 21.41
CA SER A 5 15.09 -8.39 20.68
C SER A 5 14.14 -9.41 20.05
N THR A 6 13.03 -9.70 20.72
CA THR A 6 11.93 -10.46 20.14
C THR A 6 11.39 -9.65 18.97
N LYS A 7 11.63 -10.15 17.75
CA LYS A 7 11.09 -9.54 16.54
C LYS A 7 9.57 -9.58 16.62
N GLU A 8 8.91 -8.43 16.62
CA GLU A 8 7.45 -8.38 16.65
C GLU A 8 6.88 -8.73 15.27
N TYR A 9 5.76 -9.46 15.28
CA TYR A 9 5.08 -9.92 14.08
C TYR A 9 3.66 -9.38 14.02
N SER A 10 3.27 -8.99 12.82
CA SER A 10 1.89 -8.75 12.44
C SER A 10 1.33 -10.01 11.80
N ILE A 11 0.14 -10.44 12.21
CA ILE A 11 -0.47 -11.71 11.78
C ILE A 11 -1.70 -11.39 10.92
N ALA A 12 -1.72 -11.90 9.69
CA ALA A 12 -2.87 -11.80 8.80
C ALA A 12 -4.01 -12.76 9.21
N PRO A 13 -5.24 -12.55 8.71
CA PRO A 13 -6.37 -13.43 9.02
C PRO A 13 -6.16 -14.91 8.63
N ASP A 14 -5.29 -15.19 7.65
CA ASP A 14 -4.90 -16.54 7.21
C ASP A 14 -3.79 -17.16 8.08
N GLY A 15 -3.34 -16.47 9.13
CA GLY A 15 -2.26 -16.90 10.01
C GLY A 15 -0.85 -16.55 9.51
N GLN A 16 -0.70 -15.98 8.31
CA GLN A 16 0.60 -15.60 7.78
C GLN A 16 1.24 -14.49 8.63
N LYS A 17 2.52 -14.66 8.97
CA LYS A 17 3.28 -13.76 9.84
C LYS A 17 4.18 -12.82 9.04
N TYR A 18 4.14 -11.55 9.40
CA TYR A 18 4.94 -10.48 8.80
C TYR A 18 5.73 -9.76 9.89
N SER A 19 7.05 -9.84 9.87
CA SER A 19 7.86 -9.11 10.86
C SER A 19 7.71 -7.61 10.67
N LEU A 20 7.53 -6.86 11.75
CA LEU A 20 7.45 -5.41 11.67
C LEU A 20 8.77 -4.82 11.10
N PRO A 21 8.69 -3.70 10.35
CA PRO A 21 9.86 -3.08 9.74
C PRO A 21 10.89 -2.65 10.79
N SER A 22 12.15 -2.96 10.54
CA SER A 22 13.29 -2.43 11.27
C SER A 22 13.64 -1.01 10.79
N PRO A 23 14.47 -0.24 11.52
CA PRO A 23 14.95 1.05 11.06
C PRO A 23 15.64 1.00 9.68
N THR A 24 16.29 -0.12 9.34
CA THR A 24 16.91 -0.32 8.03
C THR A 24 15.85 -0.48 6.93
N ASP A 25 14.74 -1.17 7.22
CA ASP A 25 13.63 -1.34 6.28
C ASP A 25 12.97 0.00 5.96
N TYR A 26 12.80 0.89 6.94
CA TYR A 26 12.33 2.27 6.72
C TYR A 26 13.22 3.03 5.74
N LYS A 27 14.55 2.99 5.93
CA LYS A 27 15.49 3.65 5.01
C LYS A 27 15.45 3.07 3.60
N GLN A 28 15.19 1.77 3.45
CA GLN A 28 15.05 1.13 2.15
C GLN A 28 13.72 1.50 1.48
N GLU A 29 12.63 1.46 2.24
CA GLU A 29 11.30 1.79 1.79
C GLU A 29 11.20 3.25 1.34
N TYR A 30 11.77 4.19 2.10
CA TYR A 30 11.82 5.59 1.71
C TYR A 30 12.57 5.79 0.38
N ARG A 31 13.74 5.15 0.22
CA ARG A 31 14.51 5.19 -1.04
C ARG A 31 13.74 4.57 -2.21
N ARG A 32 12.98 3.50 -1.97
CA ARG A 32 12.12 2.86 -2.97
C ARG A 32 10.98 3.78 -3.39
N LEU A 33 10.27 4.35 -2.42
CA LEU A 33 9.14 5.25 -2.64
C LEU A 33 9.59 6.52 -3.39
N LYS A 34 10.73 7.12 -3.01
CA LYS A 34 11.28 8.31 -3.66
C LYS A 34 11.54 8.09 -5.15
N ARG A 35 12.06 6.91 -5.53
CA ARG A 35 12.28 6.53 -6.93
C ARG A 35 10.97 6.38 -7.69
N ILE A 36 10.00 5.67 -7.12
CA ILE A 36 8.68 5.44 -7.75
C ILE A 36 7.93 6.76 -7.96
N VAL A 37 7.89 7.61 -6.92
CA VAL A 37 7.25 8.93 -7.00
C VAL A 37 7.94 9.82 -8.03
N SER A 38 9.28 9.82 -8.08
CA SER A 38 10.00 10.58 -9.10
C SER A 38 9.64 10.12 -10.51
N GLN A 39 9.48 8.82 -10.75
CA GLN A 39 9.08 8.31 -12.06
C GLN A 39 7.65 8.76 -12.41
N HIS A 40 6.69 8.57 -11.52
CA HIS A 40 5.31 8.96 -11.79
C HIS A 40 5.11 10.46 -11.97
N ARG A 41 5.90 11.31 -11.28
CA ARG A 41 5.92 12.75 -11.54
C ARG A 41 6.43 13.08 -12.94
N LYS A 42 7.48 12.38 -13.43
CA LYS A 42 7.97 12.53 -14.81
C LYS A 42 6.93 12.09 -15.83
N ASP A 43 6.15 11.07 -15.51
CA ASP A 43 5.01 10.62 -16.32
C ASP A 43 3.80 11.58 -16.26
N GLY A 44 3.92 12.69 -15.52
CA GLY A 44 2.89 13.72 -15.37
C GLY A 44 1.71 13.28 -14.51
N LYS A 45 1.89 12.31 -13.61
CA LYS A 45 0.85 11.90 -12.65
C LYS A 45 0.85 12.80 -11.42
N GLU A 46 -0.34 13.14 -10.96
CA GLU A 46 -0.57 13.73 -9.64
C GLU A 46 -0.32 12.68 -8.55
N ILE A 47 0.39 13.06 -7.49
CA ILE A 47 0.68 12.16 -6.37
C ILE A 47 -0.35 12.41 -5.27
N VAL A 48 -1.12 11.39 -4.93
CA VAL A 48 -2.12 11.45 -3.85
C VAL A 48 -1.68 10.53 -2.72
N VAL A 49 -1.82 10.98 -1.48
CA VAL A 49 -1.51 10.18 -0.29
C VAL A 49 -2.79 9.92 0.49
N VAL A 50 -3.08 8.66 0.78
CA VAL A 50 -4.19 8.24 1.64
C VAL A 50 -3.63 7.69 2.93
N MET A 51 -3.94 8.36 4.04
CA MET A 51 -3.48 7.97 5.37
C MET A 51 -4.49 7.00 6.00
N GLY A 52 -4.02 5.80 6.34
CA GLY A 52 -4.82 4.73 6.89
C GLY A 52 -5.40 3.80 5.82
N LEU A 53 -5.14 2.50 5.95
CA LEU A 53 -5.63 1.42 5.08
C LEU A 53 -6.58 0.51 5.85
N GLY A 54 -7.54 1.14 6.53
CA GLY A 54 -8.79 0.51 6.95
C GLY A 54 -9.72 0.28 5.75
N PHE A 55 -10.99 -0.04 6.02
CA PHE A 55 -11.96 -0.30 4.95
C PHE A 55 -12.13 0.87 4.00
N VAL A 56 -12.51 2.01 4.54
CA VAL A 56 -12.70 3.24 3.75
C VAL A 56 -11.40 3.63 3.07
N GLY A 57 -10.28 3.59 3.79
CA GLY A 57 -8.99 4.06 3.28
C GLY A 57 -8.48 3.29 2.05
N VAL A 58 -8.53 1.96 2.06
CA VAL A 58 -8.03 1.17 0.93
C VAL A 58 -8.96 1.26 -0.29
N VAL A 59 -10.27 1.30 -0.07
CA VAL A 59 -11.25 1.47 -1.16
C VAL A 59 -11.10 2.85 -1.79
N MET A 60 -11.01 3.91 -0.99
CA MET A 60 -10.77 5.27 -1.50
C MET A 60 -9.44 5.37 -2.25
N ALA A 61 -8.37 4.74 -1.74
CA ALA A 61 -7.09 4.72 -2.42
C ALA A 61 -7.18 4.03 -3.80
N ALA A 62 -7.87 2.90 -3.88
CA ALA A 62 -8.06 2.18 -5.13
C ALA A 62 -8.94 2.95 -6.12
N VAL A 63 -10.07 3.53 -5.68
CA VAL A 63 -10.95 4.33 -6.55
C VAL A 63 -10.20 5.52 -7.14
N VAL A 64 -9.44 6.25 -6.33
CA VAL A 64 -8.65 7.39 -6.80
C VAL A 64 -7.56 6.93 -7.77
N ALA A 65 -6.89 5.81 -7.48
CA ALA A 65 -5.85 5.24 -8.33
C ALA A 65 -6.40 4.70 -9.66
N ASP A 66 -7.65 4.27 -9.68
CA ASP A 66 -8.30 3.72 -10.86
C ASP A 66 -8.83 4.79 -11.80
N SER A 67 -9.06 6.01 -11.28
CA SER A 67 -9.57 7.14 -12.05
C SER A 67 -8.75 7.44 -13.32
N VAL A 68 -9.48 7.80 -14.37
CA VAL A 68 -8.93 8.15 -15.69
C VAL A 68 -9.45 9.52 -16.13
N ASP A 69 -8.69 10.19 -16.99
CA ASP A 69 -9.19 11.38 -17.70
C ASP A 69 -10.15 10.99 -18.84
N GLU A 70 -10.69 12.00 -19.54
CA GLU A 70 -11.58 11.82 -20.71
C GLU A 70 -10.96 10.96 -21.83
N LYS A 71 -9.62 10.83 -21.84
CA LYS A 71 -8.87 10.03 -22.81
C LYS A 71 -8.52 8.63 -22.29
N GLY A 72 -9.08 8.23 -21.14
CA GLY A 72 -8.84 6.92 -20.53
C GLY A 72 -7.47 6.76 -19.86
N ARG A 73 -6.72 7.85 -19.64
CA ARG A 73 -5.36 7.79 -19.06
C ARG A 73 -5.41 7.95 -17.55
N SER A 74 -4.71 7.08 -16.82
CA SER A 74 -4.55 7.26 -15.37
C SER A 74 -3.62 8.44 -15.07
N ARG A 75 -4.20 9.53 -14.55
CA ARG A 75 -3.49 10.77 -14.22
C ARG A 75 -3.04 10.85 -12.77
N LYS A 76 -3.38 9.87 -11.92
CA LYS A 76 -3.03 9.84 -10.51
C LYS A 76 -2.16 8.63 -10.17
N PHE A 77 -1.26 8.83 -9.21
CA PHE A 77 -0.53 7.77 -8.52
C PHE A 77 -0.80 7.92 -7.01
N VAL A 78 -1.36 6.88 -6.41
CA VAL A 78 -1.83 6.88 -5.04
C VAL A 78 -0.88 6.09 -4.15
N ILE A 79 -0.52 6.70 -3.04
CA ILE A 79 0.28 6.10 -1.97
C ILE A 79 -0.66 5.89 -0.78
N GLY A 80 -1.01 4.65 -0.53
CA GLY A 80 -1.65 4.23 0.71
C GLY A 80 -0.62 4.11 1.81
N MET A 81 -0.67 4.96 2.83
CA MET A 81 0.21 4.88 3.99
C MET A 81 -0.53 4.24 5.16
N GLN A 82 0.06 3.23 5.79
CA GLN A 82 -0.47 2.66 7.02
C GLN A 82 0.64 2.51 8.05
N ARG A 83 0.45 3.10 9.24
CA ARG A 83 1.39 2.91 10.35
C ARG A 83 1.52 1.40 10.66
N PRO A 84 2.75 0.85 10.69
CA PRO A 84 2.94 -0.55 10.99
C PRO A 84 2.63 -0.83 12.46
N SER A 85 1.88 -1.89 12.70
CA SER A 85 1.61 -2.44 14.02
C SER A 85 1.34 -3.94 13.89
N ILE A 86 1.33 -4.65 15.01
CA ILE A 86 0.94 -6.08 15.09
C ILE A 86 -0.44 -6.33 14.43
N ARG A 87 -1.35 -5.34 14.49
CA ARG A 87 -2.72 -5.46 13.97
C ARG A 87 -2.89 -5.04 12.51
N SER A 88 -1.94 -4.32 11.93
CA SER A 88 -2.14 -3.61 10.64
C SER A 88 -1.06 -3.84 9.61
N PHE A 89 0.17 -4.20 9.99
CA PHE A 89 1.29 -4.22 9.04
C PHE A 89 1.09 -5.26 7.94
N TRP A 90 0.47 -6.40 8.26
CA TRP A 90 0.13 -7.47 7.33
C TRP A 90 -0.66 -7.00 6.10
N LYS A 91 -1.40 -5.88 6.21
CA LYS A 91 -2.18 -5.30 5.10
C LYS A 91 -1.28 -4.78 3.98
N ILE A 92 -0.15 -4.15 4.31
CA ILE A 92 0.70 -3.49 3.32
C ILE A 92 1.31 -4.50 2.34
N PRO A 93 1.91 -5.62 2.79
CA PRO A 93 2.38 -6.67 1.89
C PRO A 93 1.26 -7.30 1.05
N LEU A 94 0.05 -7.49 1.57
CA LEU A 94 -1.08 -8.01 0.78
C LEU A 94 -1.49 -7.03 -0.32
N ILE A 95 -1.71 -5.76 0.04
CA ILE A 95 -2.08 -4.72 -0.92
C ILE A 95 -1.03 -4.61 -2.03
N ASN A 96 0.26 -4.63 -1.70
CA ASN A 96 1.34 -4.57 -2.69
C ASN A 96 1.44 -5.82 -3.59
N ARG A 97 0.73 -6.90 -3.28
CA ARG A 97 0.53 -8.06 -4.16
C ARG A 97 -0.79 -8.00 -4.94
N GLY A 98 -1.54 -6.92 -4.84
CA GLY A 98 -2.88 -6.78 -5.42
C GLY A 98 -3.94 -7.61 -4.71
N ILE A 99 -3.69 -8.02 -3.47
CA ILE A 99 -4.61 -8.81 -2.66
C ILE A 99 -5.35 -7.86 -1.71
N SER A 100 -6.68 -7.92 -1.74
CA SER A 100 -7.52 -7.15 -0.81
C SER A 100 -7.22 -7.54 0.64
N PRO A 101 -7.01 -6.59 1.57
CA PRO A 101 -6.78 -6.88 2.98
C PRO A 101 -8.09 -7.19 3.73
N MET A 102 -9.20 -7.38 3.02
CA MET A 102 -10.53 -7.61 3.58
C MET A 102 -11.42 -8.39 2.64
N LYS A 103 -12.44 -8.99 3.22
CA LYS A 103 -13.58 -9.52 2.46
C LYS A 103 -14.60 -8.41 2.24
N SER A 104 -15.17 -8.36 1.05
CA SER A 104 -16.30 -7.51 0.67
C SER A 104 -17.35 -8.40 0.02
N GLU A 105 -18.63 -8.05 0.17
CA GLU A 105 -19.71 -8.68 -0.61
C GLU A 105 -19.66 -8.25 -2.07
N ASP A 106 -19.17 -7.04 -2.33
CA ASP A 106 -18.93 -6.53 -3.68
C ASP A 106 -17.55 -7.01 -4.20
N PRO A 107 -17.50 -7.89 -5.23
CA PRO A 107 -16.25 -8.37 -5.82
C PRO A 107 -15.43 -7.25 -6.48
N GLU A 108 -16.06 -6.11 -6.84
CA GLU A 108 -15.33 -5.00 -7.45
C GLU A 108 -14.26 -4.40 -6.53
N VAL A 109 -14.41 -4.55 -5.21
CA VAL A 109 -13.38 -4.12 -4.25
C VAL A 109 -12.08 -4.89 -4.45
N GLU A 110 -12.15 -6.20 -4.66
CA GLU A 110 -10.94 -7.00 -4.92
C GLU A 110 -10.38 -6.70 -6.31
N ASN A 111 -11.26 -6.59 -7.31
CA ASN A 111 -10.88 -6.31 -8.69
C ASN A 111 -10.16 -4.97 -8.84
N ILE A 112 -10.66 -3.90 -8.21
CA ILE A 112 -10.07 -2.56 -8.33
C ILE A 112 -8.71 -2.48 -7.63
N ILE A 113 -8.55 -3.11 -6.46
CA ILE A 113 -7.26 -3.18 -5.76
C ILE A 113 -6.25 -3.94 -6.63
N ARG A 114 -6.64 -5.11 -7.14
CA ARG A 114 -5.80 -5.92 -8.02
C ARG A 114 -5.37 -5.15 -9.28
N ARG A 115 -6.32 -4.55 -9.99
CA ARG A 115 -6.09 -3.78 -11.21
C ARG A 115 -5.18 -2.58 -10.96
N THR A 116 -5.44 -1.80 -9.91
CA THR A 116 -4.65 -0.59 -9.61
C THR A 116 -3.22 -0.90 -9.16
N VAL A 117 -2.99 -2.04 -8.52
CA VAL A 117 -1.65 -2.45 -8.08
C VAL A 117 -0.87 -3.16 -9.20
N LEU A 118 -1.47 -4.15 -9.85
CA LEU A 118 -0.75 -5.05 -10.76
C LEU A 118 -0.77 -4.60 -12.22
N GLU A 119 -1.90 -4.04 -12.67
CA GLU A 119 -2.13 -3.73 -14.08
C GLU A 119 -1.84 -2.26 -14.38
N LYS A 120 -2.58 -1.34 -13.75
CA LYS A 120 -2.39 0.11 -13.91
C LYS A 120 -1.12 0.63 -13.22
N LYS A 121 -0.66 -0.06 -12.16
CA LYS A 121 0.46 0.34 -11.31
C LYS A 121 0.31 1.79 -10.82
N THR A 122 -0.91 2.10 -10.37
CA THR A 122 -1.33 3.42 -9.88
C THR A 122 -1.55 3.45 -8.38
N LEU A 123 -1.52 2.31 -7.69
CA LEU A 123 -1.65 2.22 -6.23
C LEU A 123 -0.45 1.49 -5.62
N ILE A 124 0.06 2.01 -4.51
CA ILE A 124 1.05 1.32 -3.67
C ILE A 124 0.75 1.48 -2.19
N GLY A 125 1.00 0.45 -1.40
CA GLY A 125 1.02 0.52 0.07
C GLY A 125 2.43 0.81 0.59
N THR A 126 2.53 1.65 1.62
CA THR A 126 3.79 1.94 2.34
C THR A 126 3.56 2.04 3.85
N PHE A 127 4.63 1.77 4.60
CA PHE A 127 4.69 1.96 6.06
C PHE A 127 5.54 3.18 6.45
N THR A 128 6.20 3.84 5.49
CA THR A 128 6.99 5.04 5.76
C THR A 128 6.07 6.25 5.88
N TYR A 129 6.31 7.08 6.90
CA TYR A 129 5.59 8.35 7.15
C TYR A 129 6.54 9.50 7.49
N ASP A 130 7.85 9.25 7.39
CA ASP A 130 8.92 10.23 7.53
C ASP A 130 9.18 10.99 6.22
#